data_AF-M7ARZ5-F1
#
_entry.id   AF-M7ARZ5-F1
#
_cell.length_a   1.000
_cell.length_b   1.000
_cell.length_c   1.000
_cell.angle_alpha   90.00
_cell.angle_beta   90.00
_cell.angle_gamma   90.00
#
_symmetry.space_group_name_H-M   'P 1'
#
loop_
_entity.id
_entity.type
_entity.pdbx_description
1 polymer ?
#
loop_
_entity_poly.entity_id
_entity_poly.type
_entity_poly.pdbx_seq_one_letter_code
_entity_poly.pdbx_strand_id
1 'polypeptide(L)'
;MPAAQIPRVLNEVERREKERKLIKKMAEKAVRDLERIQLQEKAKGKYKEWLKKKRAEESEKKKKEEEKEQKRVAELQEKKEKSEKIFREWLQHARNKPRPVLHSYGYTNGKLSGYPDGNSYPAPAYCNPIPWKPIHVPPPKEDKNVTVKKSKRPISSQSYRSSSMVIHKPKNNLCIGSLHRKQR
;
A
#
# COMPACT_ATOMS: atom_id res chain seq x y z
N MET A 1 -21.18 -27.50 -102.90
CA MET A 1 -20.49 -26.25 -102.50
C MET A 1 -20.62 -26.04 -100.98
N PRO A 2 -19.65 -26.44 -100.14
CA PRO A 2 -19.66 -26.17 -98.70
C PRO A 2 -18.44 -25.33 -98.28
N ALA A 3 -18.46 -24.00 -98.49
CA ALA A 3 -17.32 -23.13 -98.16
C ALA A 3 -17.53 -22.25 -96.90
N ALA A 4 -18.72 -22.26 -96.29
CA ALA A 4 -19.06 -21.33 -95.20
C ALA A 4 -18.95 -21.89 -93.77
N GLN A 5 -18.66 -23.18 -93.59
CA GLN A 5 -18.77 -23.86 -92.28
C GLN A 5 -17.51 -23.73 -91.39
N ILE A 6 -16.33 -23.59 -91.99
CA ILE A 6 -15.02 -23.62 -91.29
C ILE A 6 -14.81 -22.42 -90.34
N PRO A 7 -15.15 -21.16 -90.70
CA PRO A 7 -14.93 -20.01 -89.82
C PRO A 7 -15.82 -20.03 -88.55
N ARG A 8 -17.02 -20.59 -88.64
CA ARG A 8 -17.97 -20.66 -87.50
C ARG A 8 -17.50 -21.59 -86.39
N VAL A 9 -16.85 -22.70 -86.73
CA VAL A 9 -16.38 -23.69 -85.75
C VAL A 9 -15.16 -23.17 -84.97
N LEU A 10 -14.24 -22.47 -85.63
CA LEU A 10 -13.09 -21.81 -84.99
C LEU A 10 -13.53 -20.77 -83.94
N ASN A 11 -14.55 -19.96 -84.27
CA ASN A 11 -15.08 -18.93 -83.38
C ASN A 11 -15.74 -19.53 -82.12
N GLU A 12 -16.44 -20.66 -82.27
CA GLU A 12 -17.08 -21.36 -81.15
C GLU A 12 -16.06 -22.03 -80.22
N VAL A 13 -14.95 -22.56 -80.76
CA VAL A 13 -13.84 -23.10 -79.96
C VAL A 13 -13.15 -22.00 -79.15
N GLU A 14 -12.91 -20.84 -79.74
CA GLU A 14 -12.31 -19.69 -79.05
C GLU A 14 -13.21 -19.17 -77.91
N ARG A 15 -14.53 -19.13 -78.14
CA ARG A 15 -15.53 -18.76 -77.12
C ARG A 15 -15.51 -19.72 -75.93
N ARG A 16 -15.48 -21.02 -76.19
CA ARG A 16 -15.37 -22.07 -75.15
C ARG A 16 -14.04 -22.01 -74.40
N GLU A 17 -12.95 -21.66 -75.06
CA GLU A 17 -11.65 -21.50 -74.42
C GLU A 17 -11.64 -20.28 -73.46
N LYS A 18 -12.26 -19.16 -73.87
CA LYS A 18 -12.45 -17.98 -73.01
C LYS A 18 -13.30 -18.29 -71.78
N GLU A 19 -14.39 -19.05 -71.94
CA GLU A 19 -15.22 -19.52 -70.83
C GLU A 19 -14.44 -20.42 -69.85
N ARG A 20 -13.67 -21.39 -70.36
CA ARG A 20 -12.81 -22.25 -69.51
C ARG A 20 -11.77 -21.44 -68.75
N LYS A 21 -11.14 -20.45 -69.39
CA LYS A 21 -10.19 -19.52 -68.73
C LYS A 21 -10.85 -18.72 -67.63
N LEU A 22 -12.09 -18.26 -67.84
CA LEU A 22 -12.85 -17.51 -66.84
C LEU A 22 -13.22 -18.39 -65.64
N ILE A 23 -13.73 -19.60 -65.89
CA ILE A 23 -14.08 -20.57 -64.83
C ILE A 23 -12.84 -20.92 -64.00
N LYS A 24 -11.71 -21.20 -64.65
CA LYS A 24 -10.44 -21.50 -63.97
C LYS A 24 -9.97 -20.34 -63.08
N LYS A 25 -10.06 -19.10 -63.57
CA LYS A 25 -9.73 -17.90 -62.77
C LYS A 25 -10.64 -17.72 -61.57
N MET A 26 -11.93 -18.00 -61.71
CA MET A 26 -12.90 -17.92 -60.61
C MET A 26 -12.64 -19.00 -59.55
N ALA A 27 -12.37 -20.24 -59.99
CA ALA A 27 -12.00 -21.33 -59.10
C ALA A 27 -10.71 -21.03 -58.32
N GLU A 28 -9.68 -20.51 -58.99
CA GLU A 28 -8.42 -20.13 -58.34
C GLU A 28 -8.59 -18.97 -57.34
N LYS A 29 -9.46 -18.00 -57.64
CA LYS A 29 -9.81 -16.94 -56.69
C LYS A 29 -10.54 -17.52 -55.46
N ALA A 30 -11.51 -18.40 -55.67
CA ALA A 30 -12.24 -19.04 -54.58
C ALA A 30 -11.33 -19.85 -53.63
N VAL A 31 -10.36 -20.58 -54.18
CA VAL A 31 -9.36 -21.32 -53.38
C VAL A 31 -8.50 -20.35 -52.55
N ARG A 32 -8.00 -19.27 -53.16
CA ARG A 32 -7.20 -18.26 -52.45
C ARG A 32 -7.98 -17.54 -51.35
N ASP A 33 -9.27 -17.26 -51.57
CA ASP A 33 -10.12 -16.63 -50.55
C ASP A 33 -10.41 -17.60 -49.39
N LEU A 34 -10.62 -18.89 -49.69
CA LEU A 34 -10.78 -19.92 -48.66
C LEU A 34 -9.51 -20.07 -47.81
N GLU A 35 -8.33 -20.12 -48.44
CA GLU A 35 -7.04 -20.18 -47.73
C GLU A 35 -6.85 -18.95 -46.83
N ARG A 36 -7.21 -17.75 -47.30
CA ARG A 36 -7.13 -16.52 -46.50
C ARG A 36 -8.04 -16.58 -45.28
N ILE A 37 -9.27 -17.05 -45.44
CA ILE A 37 -10.23 -17.23 -44.34
C ILE A 37 -9.67 -18.23 -43.32
N GLN A 38 -9.16 -19.38 -43.77
CA GLN A 38 -8.57 -20.38 -42.88
C GLN A 38 -7.37 -19.84 -42.10
N LEU A 39 -6.49 -19.05 -42.73
CA LEU A 39 -5.36 -18.42 -42.05
C LEU A 39 -5.86 -17.43 -40.98
N GLN A 40 -6.88 -16.64 -41.31
CA GLN A 40 -7.46 -15.68 -40.39
C GLN A 40 -8.17 -16.36 -39.21
N GLU A 41 -8.86 -17.47 -39.44
CA GLU A 41 -9.48 -18.29 -38.40
C GLU A 41 -8.45 -18.91 -37.47
N LYS A 42 -7.36 -19.46 -38.03
CA LYS A 42 -6.23 -19.98 -37.24
C LYS A 42 -5.62 -18.89 -36.36
N ALA A 43 -5.40 -17.70 -36.90
CA ALA A 43 -4.89 -16.55 -36.15
C ALA A 43 -5.86 -16.11 -35.04
N LYS A 44 -7.15 -16.01 -35.34
CA LYS A 44 -8.20 -15.68 -34.36
C LYS A 44 -8.29 -16.75 -33.27
N GLY A 45 -8.14 -18.03 -33.60
CA GLY A 45 -8.10 -19.15 -32.66
C GLY A 45 -6.93 -19.01 -31.69
N LYS A 46 -5.72 -18.81 -32.21
CA LYS A 46 -4.51 -18.61 -31.39
C LYS A 46 -4.60 -17.38 -30.48
N TYR A 47 -5.15 -16.28 -30.98
CA TYR A 47 -5.37 -15.08 -30.18
C TYR A 47 -6.36 -15.32 -29.03
N LYS A 48 -7.47 -16.03 -29.29
CA LYS A 48 -8.44 -16.40 -28.25
C LYS A 48 -7.84 -17.33 -27.19
N GLU A 49 -7.05 -18.31 -27.59
CA GLU A 49 -6.31 -19.19 -26.67
C GLU A 49 -5.35 -18.39 -25.78
N TRP A 50 -4.59 -17.47 -26.38
CA TRP A 50 -3.68 -16.59 -25.65
C TRP A 50 -4.40 -15.67 -24.66
N LEU A 51 -5.54 -15.09 -25.06
CA LEU A 51 -6.38 -14.29 -24.16
C LEU A 51 -6.91 -15.10 -22.96
N LYS A 52 -7.35 -16.35 -23.20
CA LYS A 52 -7.78 -17.24 -22.11
C LYS A 52 -6.63 -17.50 -21.14
N LYS A 53 -5.43 -17.80 -21.65
CA LYS A 53 -4.23 -18.00 -20.84
C LYS A 53 -3.86 -16.76 -20.03
N LYS A 54 -3.92 -15.57 -20.65
CA LYS A 54 -3.64 -14.30 -19.97
C LYS A 54 -4.65 -13.99 -18.88
N ARG A 55 -5.94 -14.22 -19.13
CA ARG A 55 -7.00 -14.04 -18.13
C ARG A 55 -6.84 -15.00 -16.94
N ALA A 56 -6.47 -16.25 -17.20
CA ALA A 56 -6.22 -17.22 -16.13
C ALA A 56 -5.05 -16.77 -15.25
N GLU A 57 -3.91 -16.39 -15.84
CA GLU A 57 -2.73 -15.89 -15.13
C GLU A 57 -3.04 -14.64 -14.28
N GLU A 58 -3.76 -13.67 -14.83
CA GLU A 58 -4.24 -12.48 -14.11
C GLU A 58 -5.16 -12.85 -12.94
N SER A 59 -6.11 -13.76 -13.16
CA SER A 59 -7.05 -14.17 -12.12
C SER A 59 -6.38 -14.92 -10.96
N GLU A 60 -5.34 -15.71 -11.23
CA GLU A 60 -4.56 -16.37 -10.18
C GLU A 60 -3.73 -15.37 -9.38
N LYS A 61 -3.12 -14.38 -10.05
CA LYS A 61 -2.39 -13.30 -9.38
C LYS A 61 -3.34 -12.50 -8.48
N LYS A 62 -4.51 -12.12 -8.99
CA LYS A 62 -5.51 -11.37 -8.24
C LYS A 62 -6.01 -12.14 -7.02
N LYS A 63 -6.35 -13.43 -7.17
CA LYS A 63 -6.76 -14.29 -6.04
C LYS A 63 -5.68 -14.39 -4.96
N LYS A 64 -4.42 -14.52 -5.37
CA LYS A 64 -3.28 -14.60 -4.45
C LYS A 64 -3.05 -13.29 -3.69
N GLU A 65 -3.28 -12.16 -4.34
CA GLU A 65 -3.20 -10.84 -3.70
C GLU A 65 -4.37 -10.63 -2.72
N GLU A 66 -5.59 -10.97 -3.14
CA GLU A 66 -6.79 -10.88 -2.31
C GLU A 66 -6.70 -11.78 -1.06
N GLU A 67 -6.20 -13.01 -1.18
CA GLU A 67 -5.99 -13.91 -0.03
C GLU A 67 -4.96 -13.32 0.96
N LYS A 68 -3.90 -12.67 0.47
CA LYS A 68 -2.91 -12.00 1.33
C LYS A 68 -3.51 -10.80 2.04
N GLU A 69 -4.32 -10.01 1.35
CA GLU A 69 -5.01 -8.87 1.94
C GLU A 69 -6.00 -9.32 3.01
N GLN A 70 -6.81 -10.35 2.72
CA GLN A 70 -7.73 -10.95 3.70
C GLN A 70 -6.99 -11.47 4.94
N LYS A 71 -5.85 -12.15 4.76
CA LYS A 71 -5.00 -12.58 5.88
C LYS A 71 -4.50 -11.41 6.73
N ARG A 72 -4.07 -10.30 6.11
CA ARG A 72 -3.65 -9.09 6.84
C ARG A 72 -4.79 -8.46 7.61
N VAL A 73 -5.98 -8.37 7.01
CA VAL A 73 -7.18 -7.84 7.67
C VAL A 73 -7.56 -8.70 8.86
N ALA A 74 -7.57 -10.03 8.70
CA ALA A 74 -7.84 -10.97 9.79
C ALA A 74 -6.83 -10.84 10.93
N GLU A 75 -5.53 -10.74 10.63
CA GLU A 75 -4.48 -10.57 11.65
C GLU A 75 -4.66 -9.26 12.44
N LEU A 76 -4.98 -8.15 11.75
CA LEU A 76 -5.27 -6.88 12.40
C LEU A 76 -6.52 -6.96 13.27
N GLN A 77 -7.55 -7.66 12.82
CA GLN A 77 -8.77 -7.86 13.57
C GLN A 77 -8.54 -8.72 14.80
N GLU A 78 -7.78 -9.82 14.70
CA GLU A 78 -7.38 -10.62 15.84
C GLU A 78 -6.58 -9.80 16.87
N LYS A 79 -5.66 -8.96 16.42
CA LYS A 79 -4.90 -8.07 17.32
C LYS A 79 -5.83 -7.13 18.07
N LYS A 80 -6.80 -6.52 17.38
CA LYS A 80 -7.82 -5.65 17.99
C LYS A 80 -8.66 -6.42 19.01
N GLU A 81 -9.19 -7.57 18.64
CA GLU A 81 -10.01 -8.40 19.54
C GLU A 81 -9.24 -8.89 20.76
N LYS A 82 -7.97 -9.29 20.59
CA LYS A 82 -7.09 -9.68 21.70
C LYS A 82 -6.88 -8.50 22.66
N SER A 83 -6.57 -7.31 22.15
CA SER A 83 -6.40 -6.12 22.99
C SER A 83 -7.69 -5.72 23.71
N GLU A 84 -8.84 -5.80 23.03
CA GLU A 84 -10.13 -5.47 23.60
C GLU A 84 -10.53 -6.45 24.71
N LYS A 85 -10.26 -7.76 24.52
CA LYS A 85 -10.48 -8.78 25.55
C LYS A 85 -9.64 -8.50 26.80
N ILE A 86 -8.34 -8.27 26.63
CA ILE A 86 -7.42 -7.95 27.74
C ILE A 86 -7.84 -6.66 28.44
N PHE A 87 -8.26 -5.64 27.67
CA PHE A 87 -8.72 -4.37 28.23
C PHE A 87 -9.98 -4.56 29.09
N ARG A 88 -10.97 -5.32 28.60
CA ARG A 88 -12.18 -5.63 29.35
C ARG A 88 -11.89 -6.41 30.62
N GLU A 89 -11.05 -7.43 30.53
CA GLU A 89 -10.59 -8.19 31.68
C GLU A 89 -9.91 -7.28 32.71
N TRP A 90 -9.01 -6.41 32.25
CA TRP A 90 -8.37 -5.40 33.10
C TRP A 90 -9.39 -4.46 33.76
N LEU A 91 -10.43 -4.00 33.05
CA LEU A 91 -11.48 -3.17 33.64
C LEU A 91 -12.23 -3.89 34.75
N GLN A 92 -12.55 -5.17 34.57
CA GLN A 92 -13.21 -5.98 35.60
C GLN A 92 -12.31 -6.13 36.84
N HIS A 93 -11.04 -6.47 36.64
CA HIS A 93 -10.10 -6.59 37.75
C HIS A 93 -9.81 -5.25 38.43
N ALA A 94 -9.71 -4.15 37.68
CA ALA A 94 -9.42 -2.83 38.23
C ALA A 94 -10.55 -2.32 39.14
N ARG A 95 -11.82 -2.61 38.81
CA ARG A 95 -12.97 -2.24 39.66
C ARG A 95 -13.02 -3.02 40.97
N ASN A 96 -12.45 -4.23 40.99
CA ASN A 96 -12.46 -5.13 42.14
C ASN A 96 -11.21 -5.01 43.02
N LYS A 97 -10.24 -4.15 42.68
CA LYS A 97 -9.04 -3.95 43.52
C LYS A 97 -9.45 -3.19 44.79
N PRO A 98 -9.14 -3.70 46.00
CA PRO A 98 -9.32 -2.92 47.20
C PRO A 98 -8.53 -1.63 47.07
N ARG A 99 -9.14 -0.50 47.45
CA ARG A 99 -8.45 0.79 47.48
C ARG A 99 -7.17 0.60 48.29
N PRO A 100 -5.97 0.84 47.72
CA PRO A 100 -4.74 0.76 48.50
C PRO A 100 -4.91 1.69 49.69
N VAL A 101 -4.81 1.14 50.89
CA VAL A 101 -4.68 1.95 52.10
C VAL A 101 -3.41 2.77 51.90
N LEU A 102 -3.51 4.11 52.06
CA LEU A 102 -2.35 5.01 52.07
C LEU A 102 -1.41 4.56 53.20
N HIS A 103 -0.53 3.60 52.93
CA HIS A 103 0.54 3.21 53.83
C HIS A 103 1.80 3.99 53.43
N SER A 104 1.78 5.27 53.78
CA SER A 104 2.87 6.22 53.57
C SER A 104 3.33 6.83 54.88
N TYR A 105 3.14 6.13 55.99
CA TYR A 105 3.66 6.57 57.27
C TYR A 105 5.16 6.27 57.28
N GLY A 106 5.96 7.27 56.93
CA GLY A 106 7.41 7.23 57.06
C GLY A 106 7.77 7.46 58.53
N TYR A 107 8.41 6.48 59.15
CA TYR A 107 8.91 6.63 60.52
C TYR A 107 10.22 7.42 60.48
N THR A 108 10.15 8.74 60.59
CA THR A 108 11.33 9.58 60.75
C THR A 108 11.54 9.88 62.23
N ASN A 109 12.71 9.52 62.75
CA ASN A 109 13.20 9.92 64.08
C ASN A 109 12.29 9.55 65.28
N GLY A 110 11.66 8.38 65.25
CA GLY A 110 10.88 7.89 66.40
C GLY A 110 9.45 8.43 66.50
N LYS A 111 8.98 9.24 65.53
CA LYS A 111 7.60 9.73 65.46
C LYS A 111 6.95 9.33 64.15
N LEU A 112 5.70 8.90 64.21
CA LEU A 112 4.86 8.61 63.06
C LEU A 112 4.47 9.94 62.38
N SER A 113 5.37 10.52 61.60
CA SER A 113 5.05 11.67 60.76
C SER A 113 4.25 11.18 59.55
N GLY A 114 3.18 11.88 59.21
CA GLY A 114 2.40 11.62 58.00
C GLY A 114 3.23 11.79 56.72
N TYR A 115 2.57 11.62 55.59
CA TYR A 115 3.12 11.67 54.22
C TYR A 115 4.34 12.61 54.12
N PRO A 116 5.51 12.12 53.66
CA PRO A 116 6.59 13.02 53.31
C PRO A 116 6.06 13.91 52.16
N ASP A 117 5.91 15.22 52.42
CA ASP A 117 5.63 16.18 51.35
C ASP A 117 6.65 15.97 50.23
N GLY A 118 6.29 16.25 48.98
CA GLY A 118 7.19 16.07 47.82
C GLY A 118 8.55 16.80 47.91
N ASN A 119 8.74 17.63 48.94
CA ASN A 119 9.95 18.32 49.34
C ASN A 119 10.81 17.61 50.40
N SER A 120 10.42 16.43 50.89
CA SER A 120 11.16 15.67 51.90
C SER A 120 12.39 14.95 51.35
N TYR A 121 12.53 14.90 50.03
CA TYR A 121 13.68 14.29 49.39
C TYR A 121 14.84 15.28 49.47
N PRO A 122 16.01 14.87 50.00
CA PRO A 122 17.20 15.71 49.95
C PRO A 122 17.50 16.05 48.49
N ALA A 123 18.03 17.25 48.25
CA ALA A 123 18.45 17.65 46.92
C ALA A 123 19.41 16.58 46.36
N PRO A 124 19.20 16.11 45.11
CA PRO A 124 20.05 15.08 44.54
C PRO A 124 21.50 15.55 44.55
N ALA A 125 22.39 14.73 45.10
CA ALA A 125 23.82 15.06 45.22
C ALA A 125 24.53 15.15 43.86
N TYR A 126 23.91 14.61 42.81
CA TYR A 126 24.42 14.62 41.44
C TYR A 126 23.27 14.84 40.46
N CYS A 127 23.38 15.90 39.65
CA CYS A 127 22.56 16.11 38.47
C CYS A 127 23.41 15.77 37.25
N ASN A 128 22.92 14.86 36.38
CA ASN A 128 23.60 14.58 35.12
C ASN A 128 23.65 15.87 34.28
N PRO A 129 24.83 16.45 34.00
CA PRO A 129 24.95 17.72 33.31
C PRO A 129 24.58 17.62 31.82
N ILE A 130 24.47 16.40 31.29
CA ILE A 130 24.05 16.17 29.92
C ILE A 130 22.52 16.07 29.92
N PRO A 131 21.79 17.06 29.36
CA PRO A 131 20.35 16.94 29.23
C PRO A 131 20.05 15.69 28.40
N TRP A 132 18.99 14.97 28.78
CA TRP A 132 18.50 13.82 28.03
C TRP A 132 18.42 14.19 26.55
N LYS A 133 19.34 13.65 25.75
CA LYS A 133 19.32 13.88 24.31
C LYS A 133 18.02 13.27 23.78
N PRO A 134 17.20 14.01 23.03
CA PRO A 134 16.06 13.42 22.34
C PRO A 134 16.53 12.17 21.59
N ILE A 135 15.85 11.05 21.82
CA ILE A 135 16.17 9.79 21.14
C ILE A 135 16.05 10.06 19.64
N HIS A 136 17.14 9.84 18.91
CA HIS A 136 17.14 10.00 17.47
C HIS A 136 16.24 8.94 16.85
N VAL A 137 15.03 9.33 16.44
CA VAL A 137 14.13 8.46 15.68
C VAL A 137 14.67 8.43 14.25
N PRO A 138 15.17 7.28 13.77
CA PRO A 138 15.60 7.20 12.37
C PRO A 138 14.40 7.50 11.48
N PRO A 139 14.59 8.25 10.38
CA PRO A 139 13.51 8.50 9.43
C PRO A 139 12.97 7.16 8.92
N PRO A 140 11.64 7.04 8.70
CA PRO A 140 11.05 5.84 8.16
C PRO A 140 11.75 5.49 6.84
N LYS A 141 12.16 4.23 6.69
CA LYS A 141 12.84 3.76 5.49
C LYS A 141 11.85 3.88 4.32
N GLU A 142 12.09 4.84 3.44
CA GLU A 142 11.41 4.89 2.15
C GLU A 142 11.76 3.62 1.37
N ASP A 143 10.74 2.85 0.98
CA ASP A 143 10.90 1.67 0.14
C ASP A 143 11.39 2.12 -1.24
N LYS A 144 12.68 1.84 -1.51
CA LYS A 144 13.35 2.20 -2.76
C LYS A 144 12.86 1.34 -3.91
N ASN A 145 11.72 1.71 -4.46
CA ASN A 145 11.18 1.15 -5.68
C ASN A 145 11.49 2.14 -6.83
N VAL A 146 12.67 1.94 -7.45
CA VAL A 146 13.05 2.25 -8.85
C VAL A 146 12.71 3.65 -9.42
N THR A 147 13.72 4.48 -9.70
CA THR A 147 14.17 4.87 -11.07
C THR A 147 15.14 6.07 -11.06
N VAL A 148 16.04 5.99 -12.05
CA VAL A 148 17.21 6.80 -12.45
C VAL A 148 17.08 8.34 -12.43
N LYS A 149 18.25 9.00 -12.27
CA LYS A 149 18.63 10.41 -12.58
C LYS A 149 18.35 11.40 -11.43
N LYS A 150 19.25 12.29 -10.97
CA LYS A 150 20.36 13.01 -11.61
C LYS A 150 21.28 13.60 -10.51
N SER A 151 22.57 13.77 -10.83
CA SER A 151 23.58 14.40 -9.97
C SER A 151 23.26 15.87 -9.62
N LYS A 152 23.47 16.27 -8.36
CA LYS A 152 23.91 17.61 -7.96
C LYS A 152 24.81 17.52 -6.71
N ARG A 153 25.89 18.31 -6.71
CA ARG A 153 26.99 18.36 -5.72
C ARG A 153 26.49 18.65 -4.29
N PRO A 154 27.19 18.17 -3.25
CA PRO A 154 26.98 18.68 -1.89
C PRO A 154 27.58 20.09 -1.79
N ILE A 155 26.75 21.06 -1.41
CA ILE A 155 27.20 22.40 -1.04
C ILE A 155 27.63 22.36 0.43
N SER A 156 28.93 22.56 0.59
CA SER A 156 29.68 23.12 1.71
C SER A 156 28.88 23.45 2.98
N SER A 157 29.25 22.78 4.06
CA SER A 157 28.95 23.12 5.45
C SER A 157 29.47 24.53 5.79
N GLN A 158 28.58 25.52 5.89
CA GLN A 158 28.94 26.83 6.43
C GLN A 158 28.67 26.86 7.95
N SER A 159 29.69 27.35 8.65
CA SER A 159 29.96 27.40 10.07
C SER A 159 28.94 28.08 10.98
N TYR A 160 28.87 27.54 12.21
CA TYR A 160 28.82 28.21 13.51
C TYR A 160 28.41 29.70 13.50
N ARG A 161 27.17 29.98 13.92
CA ARG A 161 26.78 31.34 14.34
C ARG A 161 26.31 31.29 15.80
N SER A 162 27.21 31.76 16.65
CA SER A 162 26.97 32.09 18.04
C SER A 162 26.04 33.31 18.12
N SER A 163 24.97 33.25 18.91
CA SER A 163 24.32 34.45 19.44
C SER A 163 23.61 34.13 20.75
N SER A 164 24.22 34.62 21.82
CA SER A 164 23.63 34.82 23.15
C SER A 164 22.44 35.76 23.03
N MET A 165 21.27 35.33 23.54
CA MET A 165 20.29 36.23 24.16
C MET A 165 19.55 35.49 25.27
N VAL A 166 19.79 35.96 26.48
CA VAL A 166 19.12 35.56 27.72
C VAL A 166 17.68 36.08 27.66
N ILE A 167 16.69 35.18 27.66
CA ILE A 167 15.28 35.56 27.83
C ILE A 167 14.91 35.24 29.28
N HIS A 168 14.87 36.27 30.12
CA HIS A 168 14.26 36.19 31.45
C HIS A 168 12.74 36.01 31.28
N LYS A 169 12.19 34.89 31.78
CA LYS A 169 10.73 34.71 31.91
C LYS A 169 10.29 35.03 33.35
N PRO A 170 9.25 35.87 33.55
CA PRO A 170 8.68 36.09 34.87
C PRO A 170 7.78 34.91 35.28
N LYS A 171 7.84 34.58 36.58
CA LYS A 171 7.01 33.59 37.27
C LYS A 171 5.55 34.03 37.24
N ASN A 172 4.71 33.29 36.51
CA ASN A 172 3.26 33.43 36.59
C ASN A 172 2.67 32.32 37.47
N ASN A 173 1.88 32.79 38.42
CA ASN A 173 1.29 32.07 39.53
C ASN A 173 0.18 31.11 39.09
N LEU A 174 0.07 30.03 39.85
CA LEU A 174 -1.07 29.11 39.89
C LEU A 174 -2.37 29.91 40.10
N CYS A 175 -3.38 29.71 39.25
CA CYS A 175 -4.76 30.03 39.60
C CYS A 175 -5.64 28.81 39.34
N ILE A 176 -6.36 28.47 40.39
CA ILE A 176 -7.11 27.25 40.65
C ILE A 176 -8.42 27.29 39.87
N GLY A 177 -8.71 26.22 39.13
CA GLY A 177 -10.01 26.05 38.45
C GLY A 177 -11.14 25.93 39.47
N SER A 178 -12.12 26.83 39.36
CA SER A 178 -13.33 26.84 40.20
C SER A 178 -14.28 25.70 39.81
N LEU A 179 -14.61 24.85 40.79
CA LEU A 179 -15.65 23.81 40.70
C LEU A 179 -17.04 24.45 40.61
N HIS A 180 -17.68 24.33 39.44
CA HIS A 180 -19.10 24.61 39.30
C HIS A 180 -19.92 23.51 39.98
N ARG A 181 -20.55 23.85 41.10
CA ARG A 181 -21.52 22.99 41.80
C ARG A 181 -22.91 23.28 41.20
N LYS A 182 -23.46 22.35 40.41
CA LYS A 182 -24.91 22.32 40.12
C LYS A 182 -25.62 21.70 41.32
N GLN A 183 -26.56 22.43 41.92
CA GLN A 183 -27.64 21.84 42.70
C GLN A 183 -28.96 21.96 41.94
N ARG A 184 -29.83 20.98 42.22
CA ARG A 184 -31.12 20.69 41.61
C ARG A 184 -32.07 21.87 41.59
#